data_AF-A0A7C4Q456-F1
#
_entry.id   AF-A0A7C4Q456-F1
#
_cell.length_a   1.000
_cell.length_b   1.000
_cell.length_c   1.000
_cell.angle_alpha   90.00
_cell.angle_beta   90.00
_cell.angle_gamma   90.00
#
_symmetry.space_group_name_H-M   'P 1'
#
loop_
_entity.id
_entity.type
_entity.pdbx_description
1 polymer ?
#
loop_
_entity_poly.entity_id
_entity_poly.type
_entity_poly.pdbx_seq_one_letter_code
_entity_poly.pdbx_strand_id
1 'polypeptide(L)'
;MSKDQALGFGMMVASIVVILIYGWLVFLSEYSLLILKLTGFVAVAGVFGILAWIGYTLASTPPPKPIEEIEKEIEEELKKLESETQKTTTVEEGKPSTKTT
;
A
#
# COMPACT_ATOMS: atom_id res chain seq x y z
N MET A 1 14.83 21.08 -11.42
CA MET A 1 13.63 20.70 -10.64
C MET A 1 13.98 19.49 -9.82
N SER A 2 13.57 19.43 -8.55
CA SER A 2 13.73 18.23 -7.74
C SER A 2 12.99 17.06 -8.42
N LYS A 3 13.55 15.85 -8.31
CA LYS A 3 12.98 14.64 -8.92
C LYS A 3 11.52 14.44 -8.47
N ASP A 4 11.23 14.81 -7.23
CA ASP A 4 9.90 14.76 -6.62
C ASP A 4 8.93 15.78 -7.23
N GLN A 5 9.40 16.97 -7.58
CA GLN A 5 8.59 18.00 -8.24
C GLN A 5 8.26 17.62 -9.70
N ALA A 6 9.19 16.96 -10.40
CA ALA A 6 8.94 16.45 -11.74
C ALA A 6 7.90 15.31 -11.74
N LEU A 7 7.98 14.40 -10.75
CA LEU A 7 6.99 13.34 -10.58
C LEU A 7 5.61 13.90 -10.22
N GLY A 8 5.55 14.86 -9.30
CA GLY A 8 4.31 15.54 -8.93
C GLY A 8 3.67 16.27 -10.12
N PHE A 9 4.46 17.00 -10.91
CA PHE A 9 3.96 17.67 -12.10
C PHE A 9 3.51 16.68 -13.19
N GLY A 10 4.25 15.58 -13.37
CA GLY A 10 3.86 14.50 -14.27
C GLY A 10 2.50 13.90 -13.91
N MET A 11 2.27 13.62 -12.62
CA MET A 11 0.98 13.14 -12.12
C MET A 11 -0.14 14.17 -12.30
N MET A 12 0.16 15.45 -12.10
CA MET A 12 -0.81 16.54 -12.32
C MET A 12 -1.25 16.59 -13.79
N VAL A 13 -0.30 16.63 -14.72
CA VAL A 13 -0.63 16.68 -16.16
C VAL A 13 -1.33 15.41 -16.60
N ALA A 14 -0.88 14.23 -16.16
CA ALA A 14 -1.52 12.97 -16.48
C ALA A 14 -2.98 12.93 -16.00
N SER A 15 -3.26 13.38 -14.78
CA SER A 15 -4.64 13.41 -14.26
C SER A 15 -5.54 14.38 -15.05
N ILE A 16 -5.03 15.57 -15.39
CA ILE A 16 -5.77 16.54 -16.23
C ILE A 16 -6.10 15.93 -17.60
N VAL A 17 -5.14 15.28 -18.24
CA VAL A 17 -5.34 14.64 -19.55
C VAL A 17 -6.40 13.54 -19.46
N VAL A 18 -6.35 12.69 -18.43
CA VAL A 18 -7.36 11.64 -18.21
C VAL A 18 -8.75 12.24 -18.01
N ILE A 19 -8.89 13.31 -17.23
CA ILE A 19 -10.18 13.99 -17.01
C ILE A 19 -10.75 14.53 -18.33
N LEU A 20 -9.92 15.17 -19.15
CA LEU A 20 -10.35 15.73 -20.44
C LEU A 20 -10.80 14.63 -21.41
N ILE A 21 -10.04 13.53 -21.51
CA ILE A 21 -10.39 12.39 -22.36
C ILE A 21 -11.69 11.73 -21.89
N TYR A 22 -11.81 11.48 -20.57
CA TYR A 22 -13.00 10.86 -20.00
C TYR A 22 -14.24 11.75 -20.20
N GLY A 23 -14.13 13.05 -19.91
CA GLY A 23 -15.19 14.02 -20.16
C GLY A 23 -15.61 14.05 -21.63
N TRP A 24 -14.65 14.05 -22.56
CA TRP A 24 -14.95 13.99 -23.99
C TRP A 24 -15.71 12.71 -24.38
N LEU A 25 -15.26 11.54 -23.90
CA LEU A 25 -15.91 10.26 -24.17
C LEU A 25 -17.34 10.19 -23.60
N VAL A 26 -17.57 10.77 -22.42
CA VAL A 26 -18.88 10.74 -21.77
C VAL A 26 -19.86 11.73 -22.39
N PHE A 27 -19.43 12.93 -22.77
CA PHE A 27 -20.35 13.99 -23.18
C PHE A 27 -20.51 14.13 -24.70
N LEU A 28 -19.49 13.79 -25.50
CA LEU A 28 -19.48 14.04 -26.95
C LEU A 28 -19.47 12.76 -27.80
N SER A 29 -19.40 11.58 -27.18
CA SER A 29 -19.37 10.30 -27.90
C SER A 29 -20.69 9.55 -27.83
N GLU A 30 -21.05 8.87 -28.92
CA GLU A 30 -22.22 7.96 -28.99
C GLU A 30 -22.11 6.78 -28.01
N TYR A 31 -20.89 6.46 -27.57
CA TYR A 31 -20.63 5.42 -26.57
C TYR A 31 -20.90 5.88 -25.13
N SER A 32 -21.33 7.13 -24.91
CA SER A 32 -21.59 7.71 -23.58
C SER A 32 -22.31 6.75 -22.63
N LEU A 33 -23.41 6.13 -23.06
CA LEU A 33 -24.17 5.18 -22.25
C LEU A 33 -23.39 3.93 -21.87
N LEU A 34 -22.53 3.43 -22.76
CA LEU A 34 -21.67 2.27 -22.49
C LEU A 34 -20.58 2.63 -21.47
N ILE A 35 -19.94 3.79 -21.63
CA ILE A 35 -18.92 4.27 -20.68
C ILE A 35 -19.55 4.50 -19.30
N LEU A 36 -20.71 5.17 -19.23
CA LEU A 36 -21.41 5.42 -17.96
C LEU A 36 -21.82 4.13 -17.25
N LYS A 37 -22.30 3.14 -18.01
CA LYS A 37 -22.59 1.80 -17.48
C LYS A 37 -21.33 1.14 -16.93
N LEU A 38 -20.22 1.23 -17.66
CA LEU A 38 -18.96 0.64 -17.24
C LEU A 38 -18.43 1.30 -15.96
N THR A 39 -18.45 2.64 -15.87
CA THR A 39 -18.03 3.35 -14.65
C THR A 39 -18.94 3.08 -13.47
N GLY A 40 -20.25 2.98 -13.70
CA GLY A 40 -21.22 2.57 -12.68
C GLY A 40 -20.93 1.15 -12.17
N PHE A 41 -20.66 0.21 -13.09
CA PHE A 41 -20.27 -1.15 -12.75
C PHE A 41 -18.95 -1.18 -11.95
N VAL A 42 -17.93 -0.43 -12.37
CA VAL A 42 -16.64 -0.34 -11.66
C VAL A 42 -16.82 0.23 -10.26
N ALA A 43 -17.67 1.25 -10.08
CA ALA A 43 -17.98 1.80 -8.75
C ALA A 43 -18.62 0.74 -7.84
N VAL A 44 -19.63 0.02 -8.34
CA VAL A 44 -20.29 -1.07 -7.60
C VAL A 44 -19.31 -2.22 -7.33
N ALA A 45 -18.56 -2.66 -8.33
CA ALA A 45 -17.56 -3.71 -8.22
C ALA A 45 -16.42 -3.33 -7.26
N GLY A 46 -16.07 -2.06 -7.14
CA GLY A 46 -15.11 -1.58 -6.13
C GLY A 46 -15.63 -1.78 -4.72
N VAL A 47 -16.87 -1.35 -4.45
CA VAL A 47 -17.53 -1.53 -3.14
C VAL A 47 -17.67 -3.01 -2.80
N PHE A 48 -18.24 -3.80 -3.71
CA PHE A 48 -18.42 -5.23 -3.50
C PHE A 48 -17.10 -6.00 -3.51
N GLY A 49 -16.08 -5.51 -4.21
CA GLY A 49 -14.73 -6.08 -4.17
C GLY A 49 -14.10 -5.95 -2.79
N ILE A 50 -14.24 -4.78 -2.15
CA ILE A 50 -13.79 -4.58 -0.77
C ILE A 50 -14.60 -5.47 0.18
N LEU A 51 -15.93 -5.52 0.04
CA LEU A 51 -16.78 -6.39 0.87
C LEU A 51 -16.44 -7.87 0.69
N ALA A 52 -16.19 -8.31 -0.54
CA ALA A 52 -15.76 -9.66 -0.84
C ALA A 52 -14.39 -9.97 -0.26
N TRP A 53 -13.44 -9.01 -0.29
CA TRP A 53 -12.15 -9.16 0.35
C TRP A 53 -12.28 -9.30 1.87
N ILE A 54 -13.07 -8.46 2.51
CA ILE A 54 -13.33 -8.56 3.96
C ILE A 54 -14.01 -9.89 4.28
N GLY A 55 -15.06 -10.26 3.54
CA GLY A 55 -15.74 -11.54 3.68
C GLY A 55 -14.82 -12.73 3.47
N TYR A 56 -13.89 -12.64 2.52
CA TYR A 56 -12.85 -13.64 2.30
C TYR A 56 -11.93 -13.74 3.51
N THR A 57 -11.45 -12.62 4.05
CA THR A 57 -10.61 -12.65 5.26
C THR A 57 -11.34 -13.28 6.44
N LEU A 58 -12.60 -12.93 6.71
CA LEU A 58 -13.41 -13.50 7.79
C LEU A 58 -13.69 -15.00 7.60
N ALA A 59 -13.97 -15.44 6.37
CA ALA A 59 -14.16 -16.86 6.06
C ALA A 59 -12.86 -17.67 6.16
N SER A 60 -11.73 -17.03 5.88
CA SER A 60 -10.39 -17.64 5.91
C SER A 60 -9.70 -17.57 7.27
N THR A 61 -10.25 -16.83 8.24
CA THR A 61 -9.76 -16.81 9.62
C THR A 61 -10.43 -17.92 10.41
N PRO A 62 -9.74 -19.05 10.70
CA PRO A 62 -10.21 -20.00 11.70
C PRO A 62 -10.31 -19.28 13.05
N PRO A 63 -11.29 -19.66 13.89
CA PRO A 63 -11.61 -18.97 15.12
C PRO A 63 -10.34 -18.71 15.96
N PRO A 64 -10.22 -17.51 16.52
CA PRO A 64 -9.02 -17.03 17.18
C PRO A 64 -8.55 -18.05 18.22
N LYS A 65 -7.31 -18.53 18.05
CA LYS A 65 -6.65 -19.37 19.06
C LYS A 65 -6.46 -18.55 20.35
N PRO A 66 -6.47 -19.20 21.54
CA PRO A 66 -6.38 -18.52 22.83
C PRO A 66 -5.20 -17.55 22.90
N ILE A 67 -5.44 -16.37 23.47
CA ILE A 67 -4.53 -15.21 23.51
C ILE A 67 -3.15 -15.52 24.13
N GLU A 68 -3.04 -16.57 24.94
CA GLU A 68 -1.82 -16.97 25.65
C GLU A 68 -0.68 -17.48 24.75
N GLU A 69 -0.97 -18.07 23.59
CA GLU A 69 0.07 -18.54 22.65
C GLU A 69 0.63 -17.39 21.81
N ILE A 70 -0.22 -16.42 21.48
CA ILE A 70 0.13 -15.25 20.65
C ILE A 70 1.00 -14.26 21.45
N GLU A 71 0.73 -14.04 22.74
CA GLU A 71 1.61 -13.23 23.59
C GLU A 71 3.01 -13.85 23.74
N LYS A 72 3.10 -15.17 23.90
CA LYS A 72 4.39 -15.86 24.06
C LYS A 72 5.24 -15.86 22.79
N GLU A 73 4.64 -16.07 21.62
CA GLU A 73 5.37 -15.99 20.34
C GLU A 73 5.83 -14.56 20.03
N ILE A 74 4.99 -13.54 20.29
CA ILE A 74 5.36 -12.13 20.08
C ILE A 74 6.46 -11.69 21.04
N GLU A 75 6.43 -12.13 22.30
CA GLU A 75 7.47 -11.83 23.28
C GLU A 75 8.80 -12.51 22.93
N GLU A 76 8.78 -13.74 22.41
CA GLU A 76 9.98 -14.41 21.90
C GLU A 76 10.55 -13.74 20.64
N GLU A 77 9.72 -13.30 19.70
CA GLU A 77 10.17 -12.57 18.51
C GLU A 77 10.74 -11.19 18.88
N LEU A 78 10.07 -10.42 19.73
CA LEU A 78 10.57 -9.11 20.20
C LEU A 78 11.93 -9.26 20.90
N LYS A 79 12.10 -10.28 21.73
CA LYS A 79 13.36 -10.53 22.45
C LYS A 79 14.49 -10.94 21.50
N LYS A 80 14.19 -11.66 20.42
CA LYS A 80 15.16 -11.95 19.35
C LYS A 80 15.55 -10.68 18.59
N LEU A 81 14.58 -9.88 18.14
CA LEU A 81 14.84 -8.62 17.43
C LEU A 81 15.64 -7.63 18.28
N GLU A 82 15.36 -7.55 19.58
CA GLU A 82 16.07 -6.67 20.51
C GLU A 82 17.51 -7.17 20.72
N SER A 83 17.72 -8.48 20.82
CA SER A 83 19.06 -9.09 20.90
C SER A 83 19.88 -8.90 19.61
N GLU A 84 19.23 -8.89 18.45
CA GLU A 84 19.86 -8.72 17.14
C GLU A 84 20.17 -7.25 16.86
N THR A 85 19.28 -6.34 17.28
CA THR A 85 19.50 -4.89 17.26
C THR A 85 20.65 -4.50 18.21
N GLN A 86 20.68 -5.03 19.44
CA GLN A 86 21.74 -4.72 20.41
C GLN A 86 23.10 -5.27 19.98
N LYS A 87 23.14 -6.43 19.33
CA LYS A 87 24.36 -6.97 18.68
C LYS A 87 24.81 -6.12 17.50
N THR A 88 23.89 -5.55 16.72
CA THR A 88 24.22 -4.70 15.57
C THR A 88 24.76 -3.34 16.03
N THR A 89 24.15 -2.73 17.06
CA THR A 89 24.58 -1.44 17.62
C THR A 89 25.96 -1.53 18.32
N THR A 90 26.26 -2.64 19.01
CA THR A 90 27.57 -2.83 19.67
C THR A 90 28.71 -3.14 18.70
N VAL A 91 28.41 -3.60 17.48
CA VAL A 91 29.43 -3.85 16.43
C VAL A 91 29.76 -2.58 15.65
N GLU A 92 28.84 -1.62 15.50
CA GLU A 92 29.10 -0.34 14.82
C GLU A 92 29.90 0.67 15.66
N GLU A 93 29.76 0.71 17.00
CA GLU A 93 30.55 1.64 17.86
C GLU A 93 32.01 1.19 18.08
N GLY A 94 32.39 -0.03 17.67
CA GLY A 94 33.69 -0.62 17.96
C GLY A 94 34.79 -0.43 16.90
N LYS A 95 34.55 0.25 15.77
CA LYS A 95 35.59 0.44 14.73
C LYS A 95 36.36 1.74 14.98
N PRO A 96 37.62 1.68 15.47
CA PRO A 96 38.41 2.89 15.63
C PRO A 96 38.69 3.48 14.26
N SER A 97 38.36 4.75 14.08
CA SER A 97 38.76 5.55 12.93
C SER A 97 40.30 5.67 12.94
N THR A 98 40.97 4.76 12.22
CA THR A 98 42.36 4.93 11.80
C THR A 98 42.41 5.48 10.38
N LYS A 99 42.95 6.70 10.29
CA LYS A 99 43.71 7.31 9.19
C LYS A 99 43.00 7.50 7.83
N THR A 100 43.03 8.73 7.31
CA THR A 100 43.92 9.15 6.19
C THR A 100 43.36 10.41 5.48
N THR A 101 44.22 11.43 5.39
CA THR A 101 44.18 12.64 4.53
C THR A 101 43.36 13.83 5.01
#